data_AF-A0A1G3HKT6-F1
#
_entry.id   AF-A0A1G3HKT6-F1
#
_cell.length_a   1.000
_cell.length_b   1.000
_cell.length_c   1.000
_cell.angle_alpha   90.00
_cell.angle_beta   90.00
_cell.angle_gamma   90.00
#
_symmetry.space_group_name_H-M   'P 1'
#
loop_
_entity.id
_entity.type
_entity.pdbx_description
1 polymer ?
#
loop_
_entity_poly.entity_id
_entity_poly.type
_entity_poly.pdbx_seq_one_letter_code
_entity_poly.pdbx_strand_id
1 'polypeptide(L)'
;MRFPLAAIGALAAVLCAVAVRAEEPVPEQAASLRQPGYAFEYPRILSQQRLFGVAHGISLLTAACRALPEFAQTAADSYVAWRTRQQPALDAADSDLSEYYFGTGPTDRQTLARTMQLRDALDYPPDSTELKAACATLPDALQRQRYDLVERFRLEELMARVVAAVAVEVLDRHCRERFADVERQIHAARHALWQEINAPALQQASAMLASAWPEDAPAATFADWLAALHRETRAGGTLADCRDFSAALKRPETALRNVFGMPPPPLPSPSPQ
;
A
#
# COMPACT_ATOMS: atom_id res chain seq x y z
N MET A 1 -4.37 -6.24 83.72
CA MET A 1 -3.74 -6.32 82.37
C MET A 1 -4.65 -5.52 81.44
N ARG A 2 -4.32 -4.24 81.20
CA ARG A 2 -3.87 -3.68 79.90
C ARG A 2 -4.83 -4.06 78.76
N PHE A 3 -5.58 -3.18 78.08
CA PHE A 3 -5.76 -1.73 78.09
C PHE A 3 -7.24 -1.45 77.67
N PRO A 4 -7.73 -0.21 77.82
CA PRO A 4 -9.15 0.06 78.10
C PRO A 4 -9.89 0.82 76.99
N LEU A 5 -11.21 1.00 77.22
CA LEU A 5 -12.04 2.19 76.94
C LEU A 5 -12.17 2.61 75.45
N ALA A 6 -13.23 3.21 74.94
CA ALA A 6 -14.53 3.69 75.38
C ALA A 6 -15.19 4.16 74.06
N ALA A 7 -16.44 3.80 73.80
CA ALA A 7 -17.60 4.67 73.98
C ALA A 7 -17.97 5.55 72.77
N ILE A 8 -19.20 5.29 72.30
CA ILE A 8 -20.30 6.23 72.06
C ILE A 8 -20.08 7.33 71.00
N GLY A 9 -20.99 7.35 70.03
CA GLY A 9 -21.57 8.61 69.54
C GLY A 9 -21.67 8.72 68.03
N ALA A 10 -22.89 8.68 67.53
CA ALA A 10 -23.26 8.88 66.13
C ALA A 10 -22.84 10.26 65.59
N LEU A 11 -22.45 10.34 64.31
CA LEU A 11 -22.56 11.58 63.54
C LEU A 11 -22.58 11.35 62.02
N ALA A 12 -23.31 12.26 61.38
CA ALA A 12 -23.74 12.34 60.01
C ALA A 12 -22.64 12.41 58.94
N ALA A 13 -23.00 11.87 57.77
CA ALA A 13 -22.71 12.30 56.41
C ALA A 13 -21.44 13.12 56.13
N VAL A 14 -20.55 12.53 55.32
CA VAL A 14 -19.72 13.29 54.37
C VAL A 14 -19.92 12.66 52.99
N LEU A 15 -20.62 13.40 52.13
CA LEU A 15 -20.58 13.24 50.68
C LEU A 15 -19.14 13.46 50.21
N CYS A 16 -18.42 12.40 49.85
CA CYS A 16 -17.29 12.53 48.95
C CYS A 16 -17.82 12.39 47.52
N ALA A 17 -18.05 13.53 46.89
CA ALA A 17 -18.18 13.66 45.46
C ALA A 17 -16.99 12.96 44.79
N VAL A 18 -17.25 11.83 44.14
CA VAL A 18 -16.30 11.29 43.16
C VAL A 18 -16.33 12.28 42.01
N ALA A 19 -15.23 13.02 41.84
CA ALA A 19 -15.00 13.77 40.62
C ALA A 19 -14.93 12.75 39.49
N VAL A 20 -16.07 12.52 38.83
CA VAL A 20 -16.09 11.94 37.49
C VAL A 20 -15.28 12.92 36.66
N ARG A 21 -14.06 12.52 36.28
CA ARG A 21 -13.39 13.14 35.15
C ARG A 21 -14.39 13.02 34.01
N ALA A 22 -14.93 14.15 33.58
CA ALA A 22 -15.54 14.25 32.28
C ALA A 22 -14.49 13.72 31.30
N GLU A 23 -14.76 12.54 30.76
CA GLU A 23 -14.07 12.06 29.57
C GLU A 23 -14.25 13.19 28.56
N GLU A 24 -13.16 13.88 28.22
CA GLU A 24 -13.22 14.83 27.11
C GLU A 24 -13.79 14.04 25.94
N PRO A 25 -14.90 14.52 25.32
CA PRO A 25 -15.40 13.86 24.14
C PRO A 25 -14.27 13.89 23.13
N VAL A 26 -13.65 12.73 22.89
CA VAL A 26 -12.81 12.50 21.73
C VAL A 26 -13.68 12.97 20.57
N PRO A 27 -13.27 13.99 19.79
CA PRO A 27 -14.05 14.39 18.65
C PRO A 27 -14.09 13.18 17.72
N GLU A 28 -15.23 12.48 17.75
CA GLU A 28 -15.59 11.44 16.80
C GLU A 28 -15.93 12.12 15.48
N GLN A 29 -14.92 12.74 14.88
CA GLN A 29 -14.83 12.82 13.44
C GLN A 29 -14.06 11.59 13.02
N ALA A 30 -14.71 10.44 13.16
CA ALA A 30 -14.47 9.35 12.24
C ALA A 30 -14.79 9.91 10.86
N ALA A 31 -13.78 10.46 10.18
CA ALA A 31 -13.89 10.80 8.78
C ALA A 31 -14.49 9.57 8.09
N SER A 32 -15.71 9.72 7.56
CA SER A 32 -16.42 8.58 6.98
C SER A 32 -15.54 7.97 5.90
N LEU A 33 -15.09 6.73 6.11
CA LEU A 33 -14.23 6.04 5.15
C LEU A 33 -14.95 5.97 3.81
N ARG A 34 -14.34 6.55 2.77
CA ARG A 34 -14.87 6.53 1.41
C ARG A 34 -14.68 5.17 0.74
N GLN A 35 -13.52 4.55 0.98
CA GLN A 35 -13.09 3.33 0.30
C GLN A 35 -12.40 2.39 1.31
N PRO A 36 -13.13 1.48 1.97
CA PRO A 36 -12.52 0.57 2.95
C PRO A 36 -11.68 -0.52 2.26
N GLY A 37 -10.59 -0.95 2.91
CA GLY A 37 -9.83 -2.14 2.53
C GLY A 37 -8.73 -1.93 1.48
N TYR A 38 -8.12 -3.05 1.06
CA TYR A 38 -7.05 -3.06 0.06
C TYR A 38 -7.55 -2.72 -1.33
N ALA A 39 -6.78 -1.90 -2.04
CA ALA A 39 -7.16 -1.31 -3.32
C ALA A 39 -6.64 -2.15 -4.51
N PHE A 40 -7.03 -3.44 -4.59
CA PHE A 40 -6.51 -4.36 -5.61
C PHE A 40 -6.72 -3.90 -7.06
N GLU A 41 -7.80 -3.14 -7.31
CA GLU A 41 -8.12 -2.57 -8.62
C GLU A 41 -7.27 -1.33 -8.97
N TYR A 42 -6.52 -0.78 -8.01
CA TYR A 42 -5.75 0.46 -8.16
C TYR A 42 -4.27 0.20 -7.82
N PRO A 43 -3.44 -0.23 -8.79
CA PRO A 43 -2.06 -0.66 -8.56
C PRO A 43 -1.21 0.38 -7.80
N ARG A 44 -1.42 1.67 -8.08
CA ARG A 44 -0.74 2.77 -7.37
C ARG A 44 -1.09 2.76 -5.88
N ILE A 45 -2.38 2.75 -5.54
CA ILE A 45 -2.85 2.79 -4.15
C ILE A 45 -2.43 1.53 -3.41
N LEU A 46 -2.54 0.36 -4.04
CA LEU A 46 -2.06 -0.90 -3.45
C LEU A 46 -0.57 -0.83 -3.12
N SER A 47 0.23 -0.24 -4.03
CA SER A 47 1.66 -0.04 -3.80
C SER A 47 1.91 0.89 -2.62
N GLN A 48 1.16 2.00 -2.51
CA GLN A 48 1.26 2.91 -1.35
C GLN A 48 0.87 2.21 -0.04
N GLN A 49 -0.21 1.40 -0.04
CA GLN A 49 -0.62 0.61 1.12
C GLN A 49 0.52 -0.33 1.58
N ARG A 50 1.18 -1.01 0.63
CA ARG A 50 2.32 -1.89 0.90
C ARG A 50 3.51 -1.12 1.48
N LEU A 51 3.89 -0.01 0.87
CA LEU A 51 5.03 0.81 1.33
C LEU A 51 4.77 1.41 2.70
N PHE A 52 3.56 1.90 2.94
CA PHE A 52 3.15 2.37 4.26
C PHE A 52 3.28 1.25 5.29
N GLY A 53 2.77 0.04 5.00
CA GLY A 53 2.88 -1.11 5.89
C GLY A 53 4.33 -1.47 6.24
N VAL A 54 5.24 -1.44 5.25
CA VAL A 54 6.68 -1.66 5.47
C VAL A 54 7.28 -0.58 6.36
N ALA A 55 6.99 0.69 6.07
CA ALA A 55 7.47 1.82 6.88
C ALA A 55 6.97 1.75 8.33
N HIS A 56 5.68 1.40 8.50
CA HIS A 56 5.07 1.22 9.80
C HIS A 56 5.76 0.10 10.57
N GLY A 57 5.96 -1.07 9.95
CA GLY A 57 6.67 -2.19 10.57
C GLY A 57 8.11 -1.85 10.99
N ILE A 58 8.85 -1.10 10.16
CA ILE A 58 10.19 -0.59 10.51
C ILE A 58 10.12 0.33 11.74
N SER A 59 9.12 1.20 11.82
CA SER A 59 8.94 2.11 12.95
C SER A 59 8.66 1.36 14.25
N LEU A 60 7.87 0.29 14.20
CA LEU A 60 7.58 -0.56 15.36
C LEU A 60 8.82 -1.35 15.78
N LEU A 61 9.57 -1.92 14.82
CA LEU A 61 10.81 -2.64 15.11
C LEU A 61 11.85 -1.71 15.72
N THR A 62 11.98 -0.50 15.21
CA THR A 62 12.86 0.52 15.79
C THR A 62 12.44 0.86 17.22
N ALA A 63 11.15 1.06 17.47
CA ALA A 63 10.65 1.34 18.81
C ALA A 63 10.97 0.18 19.79
N ALA A 64 10.77 -1.07 19.36
CA ALA A 64 11.11 -2.25 20.15
C ALA A 64 12.62 -2.33 20.43
N CYS A 65 13.47 -2.11 19.42
CA CYS A 65 14.93 -2.10 19.59
C CYS A 65 15.41 -0.96 20.50
N ARG A 66 14.72 0.18 20.49
CA ARG A 66 15.02 1.32 21.37
C ARG A 66 14.69 1.07 22.84
N ALA A 67 13.82 0.10 23.12
CA ALA A 67 13.54 -0.34 24.49
C ALA A 67 14.66 -1.24 25.07
N LEU A 68 15.57 -1.75 24.22
CA LEU A 68 16.74 -2.53 24.64
C LEU A 68 17.96 -1.61 24.78
N PRO A 69 18.53 -1.45 26.00
CA PRO A 69 19.63 -0.52 26.23
C PRO A 69 20.84 -0.72 25.30
N GLU A 70 21.17 -1.96 24.96
CA GLU A 70 22.31 -2.29 24.11
C GLU A 70 22.15 -1.87 22.64
N PHE A 71 20.91 -1.67 22.16
CA PHE A 71 20.62 -1.31 20.76
C PHE A 71 20.04 0.10 20.60
N ALA A 72 19.74 0.80 21.71
CA ALA A 72 18.88 1.97 21.66
C ALA A 72 19.40 3.10 20.78
N GLN A 73 20.69 3.43 20.90
CA GLN A 73 21.30 4.50 20.10
C GLN A 73 21.42 4.10 18.64
N THR A 74 21.98 2.92 18.36
CA THR A 74 22.18 2.42 16.99
C THR A 74 20.86 2.27 16.22
N ALA A 75 19.80 1.81 16.87
CA ALA A 75 18.47 1.72 16.26
C ALA A 75 17.89 3.11 15.95
N ALA A 76 18.01 4.06 16.87
CA ALA A 76 17.55 5.43 16.65
C ALA A 76 18.27 6.10 15.46
N ASP A 77 19.60 6.02 15.43
CA ASP A 77 20.42 6.65 14.38
C ASP A 77 20.15 6.02 13.01
N SER A 78 20.08 4.68 12.95
CA SER A 78 19.81 3.97 11.70
C SER A 78 18.42 4.29 11.15
N TYR A 79 17.42 4.37 12.01
CA TYR A 79 16.07 4.72 11.62
C TYR A 79 15.96 6.17 11.14
N VAL A 80 16.58 7.13 11.83
CA VAL A 80 16.62 8.53 11.38
C VAL A 80 17.28 8.63 10.00
N ALA A 81 18.45 8.01 9.83
CA ALA A 81 19.15 8.04 8.56
C ALA A 81 18.33 7.40 7.42
N TRP A 82 17.67 6.26 7.69
CA TRP A 82 16.78 5.62 6.72
C TRP A 82 15.57 6.49 6.40
N ARG A 83 14.85 6.98 7.42
CA ARG A 83 13.65 7.80 7.26
C ARG A 83 13.93 9.06 6.46
N THR A 84 15.05 9.73 6.71
CA THR A 84 15.46 10.92 5.94
C THR A 84 15.62 10.61 4.45
N ARG A 85 16.22 9.46 4.08
CA ARG A 85 16.33 9.05 2.66
C ARG A 85 14.98 8.69 2.05
N GLN A 86 14.07 8.14 2.85
CA GLN A 86 12.77 7.65 2.40
C GLN A 86 11.64 8.68 2.49
N GLN A 87 11.92 9.88 3.00
CA GLN A 87 10.90 10.91 3.25
C GLN A 87 10.01 11.20 2.03
N PRO A 88 10.52 11.31 0.78
CA PRO A 88 9.65 11.54 -0.38
C PRO A 88 8.62 10.43 -0.61
N ALA A 89 9.00 9.16 -0.42
CA ALA A 89 8.08 8.04 -0.56
C ALA A 89 7.07 7.99 0.58
N LEU A 90 7.49 8.33 1.80
CA LEU A 90 6.60 8.40 2.97
C LEU A 90 5.54 9.49 2.81
N ASP A 91 5.94 10.68 2.35
CA ASP A 91 5.03 11.80 2.11
C ASP A 91 4.03 11.48 1.00
N ALA A 92 4.49 10.84 -0.09
CA ALA A 92 3.62 10.40 -1.17
C ALA A 92 2.60 9.34 -0.69
N ALA A 93 3.04 8.37 0.10
CA ALA A 93 2.14 7.36 0.67
C ALA A 93 1.10 7.98 1.60
N ASP A 94 1.53 8.88 2.50
CA ASP A 94 0.62 9.54 3.44
C ASP A 94 -0.43 10.40 2.69
N SER A 95 -0.01 11.15 1.67
CA SER A 95 -0.89 11.96 0.83
C SER A 95 -1.87 11.09 0.01
N ASP A 96 -1.36 10.13 -0.76
CA ASP A 96 -2.18 9.31 -1.65
C ASP A 96 -3.19 8.46 -0.86
N LEU A 97 -2.79 7.90 0.28
CA LEU A 97 -3.68 7.10 1.13
C LEU A 97 -4.70 7.97 1.88
N SER A 98 -4.32 9.18 2.31
CA SER A 98 -5.28 10.11 2.93
C SER A 98 -6.38 10.48 1.94
N GLU A 99 -6.00 10.84 0.71
CA GLU A 99 -6.94 11.14 -0.36
C GLU A 99 -7.82 9.93 -0.71
N TYR A 100 -7.23 8.75 -0.81
CA TYR A 100 -7.97 7.53 -1.14
C TYR A 100 -9.01 7.15 -0.07
N TYR A 101 -8.59 7.08 1.20
CA TYR A 101 -9.47 6.63 2.28
C TYR A 101 -10.49 7.67 2.72
N PHE A 102 -10.10 8.95 2.73
CA PHE A 102 -10.89 10.01 3.35
C PHE A 102 -11.36 11.10 2.37
N GLY A 103 -10.68 11.27 1.22
CA GLY A 103 -11.01 12.31 0.24
C GLY A 103 -10.76 13.73 0.73
N THR A 104 -9.94 13.87 1.77
CA THR A 104 -9.61 15.13 2.42
C THR A 104 -8.10 15.23 2.59
N GLY A 105 -7.63 16.41 3.00
CA GLY A 105 -6.22 16.69 3.28
C GLY A 105 -5.55 15.73 4.27
N PRO A 106 -4.25 15.95 4.54
CA PRO A 106 -3.39 14.97 5.18
C PRO A 106 -3.96 14.46 6.51
N THR A 107 -4.04 13.14 6.64
CA THR A 107 -4.44 12.44 7.86
C THR A 107 -3.21 11.97 8.62
N ASP A 108 -3.29 11.89 9.95
CA ASP A 108 -2.18 11.40 10.76
C ASP A 108 -1.89 9.91 10.47
N ARG A 109 -0.61 9.52 10.59
CA ARG A 109 -0.17 8.16 10.29
C ARG A 109 -0.80 7.10 11.20
N GLN A 110 -1.17 7.43 12.44
CA GLN A 110 -1.81 6.45 13.32
C GLN A 110 -3.23 6.14 12.85
N THR A 111 -3.96 7.14 12.39
CA THR A 111 -5.27 6.94 11.77
C THR A 111 -5.17 6.13 10.48
N LEU A 112 -4.18 6.40 9.61
CA LEU A 112 -3.92 5.54 8.44
C LEU A 112 -3.62 4.09 8.83
N ALA A 113 -2.76 3.87 9.83
CA ALA A 113 -2.43 2.52 10.32
C ALA A 113 -3.67 1.78 10.85
N ARG A 114 -4.53 2.45 11.62
CA ARG A 114 -5.81 1.90 12.12
C ARG A 114 -6.77 1.58 10.99
N THR A 115 -6.91 2.45 9.99
CA THR A 115 -7.74 2.21 8.80
C THR A 115 -7.30 0.96 8.05
N MET A 116 -5.99 0.72 7.97
CA MET A 116 -5.40 -0.48 7.38
C MET A 116 -5.31 -1.67 8.34
N GLN A 117 -5.84 -1.55 9.55
CA GLN A 117 -5.85 -2.59 10.58
C GLN A 117 -4.44 -3.10 10.92
N LEU A 118 -3.44 -2.21 10.89
CA LEU A 118 -2.07 -2.54 11.27
C LEU A 118 -1.96 -2.56 12.80
N ARG A 119 -1.04 -3.39 13.31
CA ARG A 119 -0.73 -3.44 14.75
C ARG A 119 -0.09 -2.15 15.22
N ASP A 120 -0.33 -1.77 16.48
CA ASP A 120 0.28 -0.58 17.09
C ASP A 120 1.61 -0.87 17.81
N ALA A 121 1.93 -2.14 18.04
CA ALA A 121 3.17 -2.59 18.69
C ALA A 121 3.60 -3.98 18.18
N LEU A 122 4.87 -4.31 18.41
CA LEU A 122 5.38 -5.68 18.25
C LEU A 122 5.36 -6.39 19.61
N ASP A 123 4.67 -7.51 19.68
CA ASP A 123 4.51 -8.29 20.92
C ASP A 123 5.69 -9.25 21.11
N TYR A 124 6.87 -8.72 21.48
CA TYR A 124 8.04 -9.53 21.83
C TYR A 124 8.25 -9.62 23.35
N PRO A 125 8.61 -10.80 23.88
CA PRO A 125 9.08 -10.91 25.26
C PRO A 125 10.34 -10.05 25.50
N PRO A 126 10.54 -9.51 26.73
CA PRO A 126 11.72 -8.72 27.08
C PRO A 126 13.06 -9.42 26.80
N ASP A 127 13.09 -10.74 26.88
CA ASP A 127 14.29 -11.57 26.76
C ASP A 127 14.45 -12.16 25.35
N SER A 128 13.63 -11.71 24.39
CA SER A 128 13.51 -12.30 23.05
C SER A 128 14.85 -12.31 22.30
N THR A 129 15.37 -13.51 22.04
CA THR A 129 16.56 -13.71 21.21
C THR A 129 16.32 -13.31 19.76
N GLU A 130 15.09 -13.48 19.28
CA GLU A 130 14.67 -13.07 17.93
C GLU A 130 14.70 -11.55 17.79
N LEU A 131 14.13 -10.82 18.77
CA LEU A 131 14.18 -9.36 18.78
C LEU A 131 15.62 -8.86 18.82
N LYS A 132 16.46 -9.45 19.69
CA LYS A 132 17.89 -9.09 19.78
C LYS A 132 18.61 -9.32 18.44
N ALA A 133 18.35 -10.43 17.76
CA ALA A 133 18.93 -10.71 16.44
C ALA A 133 18.45 -9.71 15.36
N ALA A 134 17.17 -9.36 15.37
CA ALA A 134 16.62 -8.35 14.47
C ALA A 134 17.23 -6.96 14.74
N CYS A 135 17.37 -6.56 16.01
CA CYS A 135 17.98 -5.29 16.40
C CYS A 135 19.46 -5.21 16.04
N ALA A 136 20.21 -6.31 16.22
CA ALA A 136 21.62 -6.38 15.86
C ALA A 136 21.85 -6.20 14.35
N THR A 137 20.91 -6.63 13.51
CA THR A 137 21.01 -6.56 12.04
C THR A 137 20.24 -5.40 11.42
N LEU A 138 19.50 -4.62 12.22
CA LEU A 138 18.66 -3.51 11.75
C LEU A 138 19.42 -2.48 10.89
N PRO A 139 20.64 -2.01 11.27
CA PRO A 139 21.36 -1.01 10.47
C PRO A 139 21.65 -1.48 9.06
N ASP A 140 22.17 -2.70 8.93
CA ASP A 140 22.50 -3.31 7.63
C ASP A 140 21.25 -3.64 6.83
N ALA A 141 20.20 -4.11 7.52
CA ALA A 141 18.91 -4.39 6.90
C ALA A 141 18.37 -3.13 6.21
N LEU A 142 18.34 -1.97 6.89
CA LEU A 142 17.80 -0.71 6.34
C LEU A 142 18.59 -0.12 5.15
N GLN A 143 19.74 -0.71 4.80
CA GLN A 143 20.48 -0.35 3.57
C GLN A 143 20.10 -1.23 2.36
N ARG A 144 19.34 -2.31 2.55
CA ARG A 144 18.96 -3.23 1.47
C ARG A 144 17.85 -2.66 0.60
N GLN A 145 17.87 -3.02 -0.69
CA GLN A 145 16.90 -2.61 -1.70
C GLN A 145 15.43 -2.81 -1.26
N ARG A 146 15.13 -3.92 -0.56
CA ARG A 146 13.77 -4.23 -0.09
C ARG A 146 13.16 -3.18 0.87
N TYR A 147 14.00 -2.33 1.47
CA TYR A 147 13.58 -1.22 2.33
C TYR A 147 13.87 0.17 1.73
N ASP A 148 14.32 0.22 0.48
CA ASP A 148 14.31 1.46 -0.31
C ASP A 148 12.92 1.64 -0.90
N LEU A 149 12.09 2.43 -0.22
CA LEU A 149 10.69 2.62 -0.58
C LEU A 149 10.53 3.42 -1.87
N VAL A 150 11.45 4.36 -2.13
CA VAL A 150 11.47 5.15 -3.37
C VAL A 150 11.68 4.21 -4.56
N GLU A 151 12.72 3.39 -4.51
CA GLU A 151 13.04 2.47 -5.59
C GLU A 151 11.96 1.38 -5.73
N ARG A 152 11.43 0.89 -4.61
CA ARG A 152 10.35 -0.10 -4.63
C ARG A 152 9.09 0.43 -5.29
N PHE A 153 8.66 1.66 -4.99
CA PHE A 153 7.51 2.27 -5.65
C PHE A 153 7.71 2.36 -7.17
N ARG A 154 8.92 2.74 -7.59
CA ARG A 154 9.30 2.82 -9.00
C ARG A 154 9.21 1.46 -9.69
N LEU A 155 9.66 0.39 -9.04
CA LEU A 155 9.58 -0.97 -9.58
C LEU A 155 8.13 -1.46 -9.70
N GLU A 156 7.27 -1.18 -8.71
CA GLU A 156 5.84 -1.51 -8.77
C GLU A 156 5.14 -0.81 -9.95
N GLU A 157 5.47 0.46 -10.23
CA GLU A 157 4.97 1.18 -11.40
C GLU A 157 5.36 0.47 -12.71
N LEU A 158 6.62 0.07 -12.84
CA LEU A 158 7.08 -0.64 -14.03
C LEU A 158 6.40 -2.00 -14.18
N MET A 159 6.26 -2.75 -13.09
CA MET A 159 5.56 -4.04 -13.09
C MET A 159 4.10 -3.86 -13.52
N ALA A 160 3.40 -2.85 -13.00
CA ALA A 160 2.01 -2.56 -13.38
C ALA A 160 1.88 -2.26 -14.88
N ARG A 161 2.83 -1.51 -15.46
CA ARG A 161 2.86 -1.26 -16.92
C ARG A 161 3.04 -2.55 -17.72
N VAL A 162 3.95 -3.44 -17.30
CA VAL A 162 4.15 -4.73 -17.97
C VAL A 162 2.91 -5.61 -17.85
N VAL A 163 2.29 -5.69 -16.66
CA VAL A 163 1.05 -6.43 -16.44
C VAL A 163 -0.07 -5.94 -17.35
N ALA A 164 -0.28 -4.64 -17.43
CA ALA A 164 -1.30 -4.06 -18.32
C ALA A 164 -1.01 -4.36 -19.80
N ALA A 165 0.25 -4.30 -20.22
CA ALA A 165 0.63 -4.66 -21.58
C ALA A 165 0.34 -6.14 -21.89
N VAL A 166 0.68 -7.05 -20.98
CA VAL A 166 0.37 -8.48 -21.14
C VAL A 166 -1.14 -8.71 -21.23
N ALA A 167 -1.94 -8.02 -20.42
CA ALA A 167 -3.39 -8.10 -20.48
C ALA A 167 -3.94 -7.67 -21.85
N VAL A 168 -3.42 -6.57 -22.41
CA VAL A 168 -3.78 -6.10 -23.76
C VAL A 168 -3.43 -7.13 -24.83
N GLU A 169 -2.22 -7.69 -24.81
CA GLU A 169 -1.78 -8.70 -25.78
C GLU A 169 -2.56 -10.02 -25.68
N VAL A 170 -2.98 -10.40 -24.47
CA VAL A 170 -3.83 -11.58 -24.24
C VAL A 170 -5.25 -11.34 -24.76
N LEU A 171 -5.83 -10.16 -24.52
CA LEU A 171 -7.15 -9.78 -25.03
C LEU A 171 -7.16 -9.62 -26.55
N ASP A 172 -6.11 -9.04 -27.14
CA ASP A 172 -5.96 -8.93 -28.59
C ASP A 172 -5.98 -10.32 -29.27
N ARG A 173 -5.19 -11.29 -28.78
CA ARG A 173 -5.24 -12.67 -29.31
C ARG A 173 -6.64 -13.26 -29.21
N HIS A 174 -7.28 -13.13 -28.04
CA HIS A 174 -8.64 -13.65 -27.81
C HIS A 174 -9.66 -13.05 -28.77
N CYS A 175 -9.60 -11.74 -29.02
CA CYS A 175 -10.56 -11.05 -29.87
C CYS A 175 -10.31 -11.24 -31.36
N ARG A 176 -9.04 -11.34 -31.79
CA ARG A 176 -8.69 -11.65 -33.18
C ARG A 176 -9.29 -12.97 -33.65
N GLU A 177 -9.34 -13.98 -32.78
CA GLU A 177 -9.94 -15.29 -33.10
C GLU A 177 -11.46 -15.23 -33.30
N ARG A 178 -12.13 -14.24 -32.70
CA ARG A 178 -13.60 -14.11 -32.67
C ARG A 178 -14.16 -13.16 -33.73
N PHE A 179 -13.34 -12.24 -34.25
CA PHE A 179 -13.77 -11.28 -35.25
C PHE A 179 -13.87 -11.86 -36.66
N ALA A 180 -14.89 -11.43 -37.40
CA ALA A 180 -14.94 -11.60 -38.86
C ALA A 180 -13.89 -10.74 -39.55
N ASP A 181 -13.59 -11.01 -40.84
CA ASP A 181 -12.43 -10.44 -41.55
C ASP A 181 -12.32 -8.91 -41.46
N VAL A 182 -13.42 -8.19 -41.71
CA VAL A 182 -13.42 -6.71 -41.66
C VAL A 182 -13.18 -6.20 -40.23
N GLU A 183 -13.86 -6.76 -39.24
CA GLU A 183 -13.67 -6.39 -37.83
C GLU A 183 -12.23 -6.72 -37.36
N ARG A 184 -11.68 -7.84 -37.83
CA ARG A 184 -10.33 -8.30 -37.53
C ARG A 184 -9.27 -7.34 -38.10
N GLN A 185 -9.45 -6.88 -39.34
CA GLN A 185 -8.55 -5.88 -39.95
C GLN A 185 -8.60 -4.55 -39.18
N ILE A 186 -9.80 -4.08 -38.84
CA ILE A 186 -9.98 -2.85 -38.05
C ILE A 186 -9.32 -2.99 -36.68
N HIS A 187 -9.49 -4.14 -36.02
CA HIS A 187 -8.88 -4.42 -34.72
C HIS A 187 -7.36 -4.44 -34.80
N ALA A 188 -6.79 -5.15 -35.79
CA ALA A 188 -5.34 -5.23 -35.99
C ALA A 188 -4.71 -3.84 -36.22
N ALA A 189 -5.36 -2.97 -37.00
CA ALA A 189 -4.87 -1.61 -37.21
C ALA A 189 -4.86 -0.78 -35.92
N ARG A 190 -5.86 -0.96 -35.05
CA ARG A 190 -5.93 -0.26 -33.74
C ARG A 190 -4.91 -0.78 -32.75
N HIS A 191 -4.71 -2.10 -32.72
CA HIS A 191 -3.66 -2.71 -31.88
C HIS A 191 -2.27 -2.29 -32.34
N ALA A 192 -2.00 -2.26 -33.66
CA ALA A 192 -0.74 -1.75 -34.19
C ALA A 192 -0.45 -0.29 -33.78
N LEU A 193 -1.46 0.58 -33.84
CA LEU A 193 -1.33 1.96 -33.35
C LEU A 193 -1.06 2.01 -31.83
N TRP A 194 -1.76 1.19 -31.05
CA TRP A 194 -1.52 1.09 -29.61
C TRP A 194 -0.09 0.61 -29.31
N GLN A 195 0.43 -0.37 -30.05
CA GLN A 195 1.80 -0.85 -29.93
C GLN A 195 2.82 0.23 -30.27
N GLU A 196 2.61 0.98 -31.36
CA GLU A 196 3.50 2.09 -31.74
C GLU A 196 3.62 3.14 -30.62
N ILE A 197 2.50 3.51 -30.00
CA ILE A 197 2.46 4.48 -28.91
C ILE A 197 3.14 3.95 -27.63
N ASN A 198 2.96 2.68 -27.31
CA ASN A 198 3.34 2.13 -26.00
C ASN A 198 4.67 1.35 -25.99
N ALA A 199 5.18 0.93 -27.15
CA ALA A 199 6.39 0.11 -27.26
C ALA A 199 7.63 0.76 -26.60
N PRO A 200 7.91 2.08 -26.77
CA PRO A 200 9.07 2.68 -26.12
C PRO A 200 9.01 2.60 -24.59
N ALA A 201 7.84 2.89 -24.01
CA ALA A 201 7.64 2.84 -22.56
C ALA A 201 7.71 1.40 -22.02
N LEU A 202 7.18 0.43 -22.76
CA LEU A 202 7.23 -0.99 -22.40
C LEU A 202 8.65 -1.56 -22.50
N GLN A 203 9.41 -1.18 -23.53
CA GLN A 203 10.80 -1.58 -23.70
C GLN A 203 11.66 -1.01 -22.57
N GLN A 204 11.48 0.26 -22.23
CA GLN A 204 12.17 0.89 -21.10
C GLN A 204 11.83 0.19 -19.78
N ALA A 205 10.54 -0.06 -19.51
CA ALA A 205 10.10 -0.75 -18.30
C ALA A 205 10.71 -2.15 -18.19
N SER A 206 10.68 -2.91 -19.27
CA SER A 206 11.22 -4.28 -19.33
C SER A 206 12.73 -4.29 -19.11
N ALA A 207 13.48 -3.35 -19.72
CA ALA A 207 14.92 -3.24 -19.54
C ALA A 207 15.29 -2.90 -18.08
N MET A 208 14.56 -1.99 -17.46
CA MET A 208 14.78 -1.61 -16.06
C MET A 208 14.42 -2.73 -15.08
N LEU A 209 13.34 -3.49 -15.33
CA LEU A 209 12.98 -4.63 -14.50
C LEU A 209 13.96 -5.79 -14.67
N ALA A 210 14.49 -6.01 -15.87
CA ALA A 210 15.51 -7.01 -16.12
C ALA A 210 16.81 -6.72 -15.37
N SER A 211 17.19 -5.45 -15.22
CA SER A 211 18.44 -5.04 -14.54
C SER A 211 18.31 -4.88 -13.02
N ALA A 212 17.12 -4.53 -12.53
CA ALA A 212 16.87 -4.20 -11.12
C ALA A 212 15.77 -5.09 -10.50
N TRP A 213 15.71 -6.36 -10.91
CA TRP A 213 14.70 -7.30 -10.43
C TRP A 213 14.79 -7.47 -8.89
N PRO A 214 13.69 -7.27 -8.13
CA PRO A 214 13.74 -7.32 -6.68
C PRO A 214 14.14 -8.69 -6.12
N GLU A 215 14.94 -8.72 -5.06
CA GLU A 215 15.30 -9.96 -4.34
C GLU A 215 14.08 -10.69 -3.76
N ASP A 216 13.03 -9.95 -3.40
CA ASP A 216 11.77 -10.46 -2.85
C ASP A 216 10.64 -10.57 -3.88
N ALA A 217 11.00 -10.58 -5.17
CA ALA A 217 10.05 -10.72 -6.27
C ALA A 217 9.40 -12.13 -6.34
N PRO A 218 8.21 -12.26 -6.95
CA PRO A 218 7.48 -13.53 -7.03
C PRO A 218 8.13 -14.60 -7.93
N ALA A 219 9.20 -14.27 -8.65
CA ALA A 219 9.98 -15.24 -9.43
C ALA A 219 11.48 -14.92 -9.33
N ALA A 220 12.32 -15.91 -9.65
CA ALA A 220 13.77 -15.78 -9.60
C ALA A 220 14.32 -14.71 -10.57
N THR A 221 13.68 -14.55 -11.73
CA THR A 221 14.06 -13.55 -12.73
C THR A 221 12.84 -12.85 -13.32
N PHE A 222 13.05 -11.65 -13.88
CA PHE A 222 12.03 -10.94 -14.66
C PHE A 222 11.51 -11.78 -15.82
N ALA A 223 12.39 -12.52 -16.52
CA ALA A 223 12.01 -13.35 -17.66
C ALA A 223 11.08 -14.50 -17.24
N ASP A 224 11.39 -15.16 -16.11
CA ASP A 224 10.55 -16.24 -15.58
C ASP A 224 9.18 -15.72 -15.14
N TRP A 225 9.16 -14.55 -14.47
CA TRP A 225 7.92 -13.88 -14.09
C TRP A 225 7.08 -13.49 -15.30
N LEU A 226 7.68 -12.87 -16.32
CA LEU A 226 6.97 -12.47 -17.54
C LEU A 226 6.41 -13.68 -18.29
N ALA A 227 7.18 -14.77 -18.36
CA ALA A 227 6.72 -16.02 -18.96
C ALA A 227 5.55 -16.64 -18.17
N ALA A 228 5.61 -16.63 -16.84
CA ALA A 228 4.51 -17.07 -15.97
C ALA A 228 3.26 -16.22 -16.16
N LEU A 229 3.43 -14.89 -16.16
CA LEU A 229 2.35 -13.93 -16.35
C LEU A 229 1.60 -14.15 -17.67
N HIS A 230 2.31 -14.39 -18.78
CA HIS A 230 1.69 -14.72 -20.07
C HIS A 230 0.91 -16.04 -20.07
N ARG A 231 1.31 -17.03 -19.26
CA ARG A 231 0.61 -18.31 -19.13
C ARG A 231 -0.62 -18.22 -18.24
N GLU A 232 -0.53 -17.43 -17.17
CA GLU A 232 -1.56 -17.32 -16.13
C GLU A 232 -2.65 -16.31 -16.49
N THR A 233 -2.31 -15.27 -17.24
CA THR A 233 -3.27 -14.29 -17.72
C THR A 233 -4.21 -14.92 -18.74
N ARG A 234 -5.50 -14.96 -18.42
CA ARG A 234 -6.55 -15.48 -19.31
C ARG A 234 -7.46 -14.36 -19.76
N ALA A 235 -7.79 -14.36 -21.05
CA ALA A 235 -8.86 -13.54 -21.60
C ALA A 235 -10.12 -14.38 -21.77
N GLY A 236 -11.26 -13.77 -21.48
CA GLY A 236 -12.59 -14.29 -21.75
C GLY A 236 -13.53 -13.14 -22.04
N GLY A 237 -14.67 -13.43 -22.64
CA GLY A 237 -15.65 -12.42 -22.98
C GLY A 237 -16.53 -12.79 -24.17
N THR A 238 -17.53 -11.96 -24.37
CA THR A 238 -18.44 -11.97 -25.50
C THR A 238 -17.84 -11.23 -26.70
N LEU A 239 -18.47 -11.34 -27.87
CA LEU A 239 -18.09 -10.54 -29.03
C LEU A 239 -18.29 -9.03 -28.78
N ALA A 240 -19.25 -8.65 -27.94
CA ALA A 240 -19.47 -7.26 -27.54
C ALA A 240 -18.27 -6.73 -26.75
N ASP A 241 -17.78 -7.48 -25.76
CA ASP A 241 -16.58 -7.12 -24.98
C ASP A 241 -15.36 -6.91 -25.88
N CYS A 242 -15.21 -7.76 -26.91
CA CYS A 242 -14.14 -7.58 -27.90
C CYS A 242 -14.28 -6.31 -28.74
N ARG A 243 -15.51 -5.93 -29.12
CA ARG A 243 -15.76 -4.67 -29.84
C ARG A 243 -15.43 -3.47 -28.97
N ASP A 244 -15.81 -3.51 -27.70
CA ASP A 244 -15.53 -2.46 -26.73
C ASP A 244 -14.03 -2.33 -26.48
N PHE A 245 -13.34 -3.45 -26.26
CA PHE A 245 -11.87 -3.49 -26.18
C PHE A 245 -11.21 -2.91 -27.43
N SER A 246 -11.63 -3.35 -28.62
CA SER A 246 -11.12 -2.82 -29.88
C SER A 246 -11.34 -1.31 -29.99
N ALA A 247 -12.48 -0.78 -29.53
CA ALA A 247 -12.74 0.65 -29.52
C ALA A 247 -11.85 1.39 -28.50
N ALA A 248 -11.60 0.78 -27.35
CA ALA A 248 -10.78 1.33 -26.28
C ALA A 248 -9.31 1.52 -26.70
N LEU A 249 -8.74 0.66 -27.55
CA LEU A 249 -7.35 0.77 -28.05
C LEU A 249 -7.02 2.12 -28.72
N LYS A 250 -8.03 2.90 -29.11
CA LYS A 250 -7.87 4.24 -29.68
C LYS A 250 -7.74 5.35 -28.63
N ARG A 251 -8.08 5.06 -27.36
CA ARG A 251 -8.25 6.09 -26.33
C ARG A 251 -6.95 6.28 -25.54
N PRO A 252 -6.64 7.52 -25.14
CA PRO A 252 -5.50 7.82 -24.27
C PRO A 252 -5.51 7.06 -22.94
N GLU A 253 -6.69 6.71 -22.40
CA GLU A 253 -6.80 5.91 -21.16
C GLU A 253 -6.18 4.50 -21.28
N THR A 254 -6.02 3.96 -22.50
CA THR A 254 -5.31 2.69 -22.71
C THR A 254 -3.80 2.85 -22.81
N ALA A 255 -3.28 4.07 -22.70
CA ALA A 255 -1.85 4.31 -22.63
C ALA A 255 -1.28 3.78 -21.32
N LEU A 256 -0.21 2.99 -21.42
CA LEU A 256 0.43 2.34 -20.26
C LEU A 256 0.91 3.35 -19.20
N ARG A 257 1.22 4.60 -19.62
CA ARG A 257 1.60 5.68 -18.71
C ARG A 257 0.53 6.03 -17.65
N ASN A 258 -0.73 5.71 -17.91
CA ASN A 258 -1.84 6.03 -17.02
C ASN A 258 -2.19 4.88 -16.06
N VAL A 259 -1.64 3.68 -16.27
CA VAL A 259 -1.96 2.45 -15.49
C VAL A 259 -1.64 2.62 -14.00
N PHE A 260 -0.68 3.47 -13.68
CA PHE A 260 -0.23 3.74 -12.31
C PHE A 260 -0.61 5.16 -11.84
N GLY A 261 -1.64 5.75 -12.45
CA GLY A 261 -2.22 7.01 -12.05
C GLY A 261 -3.02 6.91 -10.74
N MET A 262 -3.39 8.07 -10.19
CA MET A 262 -4.36 8.11 -9.09
C MET A 262 -5.73 7.66 -9.59
N PRO A 263 -6.52 6.94 -8.76
CA PRO A 263 -7.89 6.62 -9.11
C PRO A 263 -8.70 7.90 -9.30
N PRO A 264 -9.68 7.92 -10.21
CA PRO A 264 -10.59 9.04 -10.33
C PRO A 264 -11.35 9.22 -8.99
N PRO A 265 -11.74 10.46 -8.64
CA PRO A 265 -12.51 10.68 -7.44
C PRO A 265 -13.82 9.88 -7.49
N PRO A 266 -14.20 9.21 -6.38
CA PRO A 266 -15.50 8.54 -6.28
C PRO A 266 -16.64 9.45 -6.73
N LEU A 267 -17.55 8.91 -7.54
CA LEU A 267 -18.77 9.63 -7.91
C LEU A 267 -19.54 10.00 -6.63
N PRO A 268 -20.15 11.20 -6.57
CA PRO A 268 -20.94 11.59 -5.41
C PRO A 268 -22.03 10.55 -5.17
N SER A 269 -22.11 10.03 -3.94
CA SER A 269 -23.19 9.12 -3.55
C SER A 269 -24.53 9.80 -3.85
N PRO A 270 -25.50 9.09 -4.45
CA PRO A 270 -26.81 9.66 -4.65
C PRO A 270 -27.36 10.09 -3.28
N SER A 271 -27.79 11.35 -3.19
CA SER A 271 -28.40 11.86 -1.96
C SER A 271 -29.51 10.91 -1.52
N PRO A 272 -29.56 10.52 -0.23
CA PRO A 272 -30.71 9.76 0.26
C PRO A 272 -31.97 10.59 0.00
N GLN A 273 -32.92 10.00 -0.73
CA GLN A 273 -34.25 10.55 -0.95
C GLN A 273 -35.12 10.38 0.29
#